data_AF-A0A9W7D7P4-F1
#
_entry.id   AF-A0A9W7D7P4-F1
#
_cell.length_a   1.000
_cell.length_b   1.000
_cell.length_c   1.000
_cell.angle_alpha   90.00
_cell.angle_beta   90.00
_cell.angle_gamma   90.00
#
_symmetry.space_group_name_H-M   'P 1'
#
loop_
_entity.id
_entity.type
_entity.pdbx_description
1 polymer ?
#
loop_
_entity_poly.entity_id
_entity_poly.type
_entity_poly.pdbx_seq_one_letter_code
_entity_poly.pdbx_strand_id
1 'polypeptide(L)'
;MGRWMKIVPKRAVIRKAHASPELSQEDLAAWVRTTYKLRNAPARNIVSNILKNAAAILSDKYGDDNRKKPLRVASPTLENRLASWIEGIEQRNICLSRQLMQV
;
A
#
# COMPACT_ATOMS: atom_id res chain seq x y z
N MET A 1 -20.02 0.93 -2.43
CA MET A 1 -18.82 0.28 -1.84
C MET A 1 -17.90 1.35 -1.25
N GLY A 2 -17.58 1.28 0.04
CA GLY A 2 -16.84 2.33 0.76
C GLY A 2 -15.42 2.55 0.23
N ARG A 3 -14.97 3.81 0.25
CA ARG A 3 -13.65 4.26 -0.21
C ARG A 3 -12.57 3.43 0.50
N TRP A 4 -11.86 2.58 -0.24
CA TRP A 4 -10.79 1.73 0.33
C TRP A 4 -9.69 2.57 0.96
N MET A 5 -9.27 2.12 2.14
CA MET A 5 -8.20 2.70 2.94
C MET A 5 -6.83 2.52 2.24
N LYS A 6 -5.93 3.50 2.39
CA LYS A 6 -4.53 3.37 1.93
C LYS A 6 -3.81 2.26 2.71
N ILE A 7 -2.69 1.77 2.19
CA ILE A 7 -1.92 0.69 2.81
C ILE A 7 -1.31 1.10 4.15
N VAL A 8 -0.86 2.35 4.34
CA VAL A 8 -0.31 2.81 5.65
C VAL A 8 -1.27 2.56 6.80
N PRO A 9 -2.53 3.03 6.77
CA PRO A 9 -3.47 2.69 7.82
C PRO A 9 -3.73 1.18 7.96
N LYS A 10 -3.68 0.38 6.88
CA LYS A 10 -3.85 -1.09 6.96
C LYS A 10 -2.70 -1.74 7.74
N ARG A 11 -1.46 -1.34 7.43
CA ARG A 11 -0.25 -1.79 8.13
C ARG A 11 -0.30 -1.37 9.60
N ALA A 12 -0.83 -0.19 9.90
CA ALA A 12 -1.01 0.29 11.26
C ALA A 12 -2.04 -0.53 12.05
N VAL A 13 -3.18 -0.92 11.44
CA VAL A 13 -4.13 -1.88 12.06
C VAL A 13 -3.40 -3.17 12.45
N ILE A 14 -2.61 -3.73 11.53
CA ILE A 14 -1.91 -5.00 11.75
C ILE A 14 -0.91 -4.86 12.90
N ARG A 15 -0.07 -3.80 12.90
CA ARG A 15 0.89 -3.52 13.97
C ARG A 15 0.19 -3.33 15.32
N LYS A 16 -0.93 -2.59 15.35
CA LYS A 16 -1.70 -2.33 16.58
C LYS A 16 -2.35 -3.61 17.12
N ALA A 17 -2.87 -4.47 16.25
CA ALA A 17 -3.43 -5.77 16.63
C ALA A 17 -2.36 -6.70 17.22
N HIS A 18 -1.16 -6.73 16.65
CA HIS A 18 -0.04 -7.50 17.21
C HIS A 18 0.46 -6.94 18.56
N ALA A 19 0.48 -5.62 18.71
CA ALA A 19 0.92 -4.97 19.95
C ALA A 19 -0.11 -5.03 21.08
N SER A 20 -1.37 -5.33 20.78
CA SER A 20 -2.48 -5.28 21.73
C SER A 20 -3.55 -6.30 21.33
N PRO A 21 -3.33 -7.60 21.61
CA PRO A 21 -4.25 -8.67 21.21
C PRO A 21 -5.62 -8.60 21.90
N GLU A 22 -5.71 -7.89 23.03
CA GLU A 22 -6.95 -7.66 23.79
C GLU A 22 -7.93 -6.69 23.09
N LEU A 23 -7.47 -5.90 22.12
CA LEU A 23 -8.33 -4.94 21.42
C LEU A 23 -9.30 -5.65 20.50
N SER A 24 -10.59 -5.34 20.64
CA SER A 24 -11.59 -5.84 19.71
C SER A 24 -11.40 -5.24 18.31
N GLN A 25 -11.98 -5.89 17.29
CA GLN A 25 -11.97 -5.37 15.93
C GLN A 25 -12.70 -4.02 15.82
N GLU A 26 -13.64 -3.72 16.72
CA GLU A 26 -14.36 -2.45 16.77
C GLU A 26 -13.49 -1.35 17.36
N ASP A 27 -12.70 -1.66 18.38
CA ASP A 27 -11.72 -0.73 18.96
C ASP A 27 -10.61 -0.41 17.95
N LEU A 28 -10.12 -1.41 17.22
CA LEU A 28 -9.16 -1.20 16.12
C LEU A 28 -9.75 -0.30 15.02
N ALA A 29 -11.03 -0.47 14.70
CA ALA A 29 -11.72 0.38 13.72
C ALA A 29 -11.87 1.83 14.21
N ALA A 30 -12.28 2.02 15.47
CA ALA A 30 -12.39 3.33 16.09
C ALA A 30 -11.03 4.03 16.16
N TRP A 31 -9.99 3.32 16.60
CA TRP A 31 -8.61 3.82 16.69
C TRP A 31 -8.06 4.25 15.33
N VAL A 32 -8.27 3.46 14.28
CA VAL A 32 -7.82 3.83 12.93
C VAL A 32 -8.59 5.02 12.37
N ARG A 33 -9.88 5.13 12.67
CA ARG A 33 -10.67 6.30 12.29
C ARG A 33 -10.10 7.57 12.88
N THR A 34 -9.82 7.59 14.18
CA THR A 34 -9.27 8.76 14.88
C THR A 34 -7.84 9.07 14.45
N THR A 35 -6.97 8.05 14.40
CA THR A 35 -5.56 8.21 14.05
C THR A 35 -5.35 8.74 12.63
N TYR A 36 -6.13 8.24 11.65
CA TYR A 36 -5.99 8.61 10.24
C TYR A 36 -7.07 9.57 9.74
N LYS A 37 -7.86 10.16 10.65
CA LYS A 37 -8.95 11.10 10.34
C LYS A 37 -9.87 10.60 9.22
N LEU A 38 -10.22 9.31 9.28
CA LEU A 38 -11.10 8.71 8.27
C LEU A 38 -12.53 9.23 8.45
N ARG A 39 -13.22 9.46 7.33
CA ARG A 39 -14.63 9.90 7.34
C ARG A 39 -15.52 8.94 8.15
N ASN A 40 -15.35 7.64 7.91
CA ASN A 40 -16.07 6.57 8.58
C ASN A 40 -15.09 5.55 9.17
N ALA A 41 -15.47 4.92 10.28
CA ALA A 41 -14.73 3.78 10.79
C ALA A 41 -14.81 2.61 9.78
N PRO A 42 -13.72 1.84 9.59
CA PRO A 42 -13.78 0.63 8.79
C PRO A 42 -14.77 -0.35 9.42
N ALA A 43 -15.61 -0.99 8.61
CA ALA A 43 -16.49 -2.03 9.09
C ALA A 43 -15.69 -3.25 9.60
N ARG A 44 -16.30 -4.02 10.51
CA ARG A 44 -15.68 -5.21 11.13
C ARG A 44 -15.13 -6.20 10.09
N ASN A 45 -15.87 -6.44 9.00
CA ASN A 45 -15.42 -7.31 7.91
C ASN A 45 -14.16 -6.80 7.19
N ILE A 46 -13.95 -5.49 7.10
CA ILE A 46 -12.75 -4.89 6.52
C ILE A 46 -11.56 -5.10 7.45
N VAL A 47 -11.73 -4.90 8.75
CA VAL A 47 -10.67 -5.16 9.75
C VAL A 47 -10.28 -6.64 9.73
N SER A 48 -11.27 -7.54 9.76
CA SER A 48 -11.02 -8.99 9.63
C SER A 48 -10.25 -9.33 8.35
N ASN A 49 -10.64 -8.76 7.21
CA ASN A 49 -9.96 -9.01 5.94
C ASN A 49 -8.53 -8.47 5.91
N ILE A 50 -8.26 -7.33 6.56
CA ILE A 50 -6.91 -6.78 6.71
C ILE A 50 -6.03 -7.72 7.55
N LEU A 51 -6.55 -8.21 8.68
CA LEU A 51 -5.81 -9.12 9.56
C LEU A 51 -5.55 -10.48 8.88
N LYS A 52 -6.53 -11.04 8.16
CA LYS A 52 -6.35 -12.29 7.40
C LYS A 52 -5.28 -12.18 6.31
N ASN A 53 -5.15 -11.01 5.68
CA ASN A 53 -4.17 -10.76 4.62
C ASN A 53 -2.91 -10.04 5.15
N ALA A 54 -2.61 -10.12 6.46
CA ALA A 54 -1.54 -9.36 7.08
C ALA A 54 -0.17 -9.58 6.42
N ALA A 55 0.19 -10.84 6.17
CA ALA A 55 1.46 -11.19 5.52
C ALA A 55 1.61 -10.53 4.13
N ALA A 56 0.55 -10.54 3.32
CA ALA A 56 0.56 -9.91 2.00
C ALA A 56 0.64 -8.38 2.09
N ILE A 57 -0.08 -7.76 3.04
CA ILE A 57 -0.11 -6.30 3.23
C ILE A 57 1.23 -5.77 3.78
N LEU A 58 1.90 -6.55 4.63
CA LEU A 58 3.23 -6.19 5.16
C LEU A 58 4.36 -6.45 4.16
N SER A 59 4.15 -7.30 3.15
CA SER A 59 5.18 -7.58 2.16
C SER A 59 5.58 -6.35 1.33
N ASP A 60 6.86 -6.29 0.96
CA ASP A 60 7.39 -5.25 0.07
C ASP A 60 6.75 -5.30 -1.33
N LYS A 61 6.28 -6.49 -1.73
CA LYS A 61 5.58 -6.72 -3.00
C LYS A 61 4.26 -5.95 -3.11
N TYR A 62 3.65 -5.52 -2.01
CA TYR A 62 2.44 -4.69 -2.06
C TYR A 62 2.74 -3.27 -2.61
N GLY A 63 4.01 -2.85 -2.60
CA GLY A 63 4.49 -1.59 -3.14
C GLY A 63 4.33 -0.41 -2.18
N ASP A 64 4.41 0.81 -2.73
CA ASP A 64 4.45 2.06 -1.96
C ASP A 64 3.25 2.30 -1.04
N ASP A 65 3.54 2.96 0.07
CA ASP A 65 2.71 3.26 1.22
C ASP A 65 1.47 4.13 0.91
N ASN A 66 1.42 4.71 -0.29
CA ASN A 66 0.30 5.50 -0.78
C ASN A 66 -0.79 4.71 -1.51
N ARG A 67 -0.52 3.44 -1.89
CA ARG A 67 -1.44 2.66 -2.70
C ARG A 67 -2.57 2.04 -1.87
N LYS A 68 -3.73 1.84 -2.53
CA LYS A 68 -4.90 1.15 -1.94
C LYS A 68 -4.93 -0.34 -2.26
N LYS A 69 -4.32 -0.73 -3.38
CA LYS A 69 -4.23 -2.10 -3.92
C LYS A 69 -2.76 -2.42 -4.21
N PRO A 70 -2.35 -3.69 -4.18
CA PRO A 70 -1.00 -4.05 -4.60
C PRO A 70 -0.81 -3.71 -6.08
N LEU A 71 0.42 -3.38 -6.47
CA LEU A 71 0.75 -3.18 -7.88
C LEU A 71 0.67 -4.52 -8.60
N ARG A 72 -0.16 -4.58 -9.65
CA ARG A 72 -0.11 -5.68 -10.61
C ARG A 72 0.72 -5.22 -11.79
N VAL A 73 1.98 -5.63 -11.81
CA VAL A 73 2.84 -5.46 -12.96
C VAL A 73 2.52 -6.57 -13.96
N ALA A 74 2.24 -6.22 -15.21
CA ALA A 74 1.95 -7.21 -16.26
C ALA A 74 3.21 -8.00 -16.67
N SER A 75 4.36 -7.35 -16.73
CA SER A 75 5.66 -7.97 -17.01
C SER A 75 6.74 -7.44 -16.07
N PRO A 76 7.06 -8.16 -14.96
CA PRO A 76 8.12 -7.76 -14.04
C PRO A 76 9.47 -7.58 -14.73
N THR A 77 9.75 -8.42 -15.74
CA THR A 77 10.97 -8.34 -16.55
C THR A 77 11.05 -7.03 -17.31
N LEU A 78 9.93 -6.54 -17.85
CA LEU A 78 9.90 -5.27 -18.57
C LEU A 78 10.13 -4.08 -17.61
N GLU A 79 9.46 -4.07 -16.46
CA GLU A 79 9.64 -3.01 -15.45
C GLU A 79 11.09 -2.96 -14.96
N ASN A 80 11.71 -4.12 -14.69
CA ASN A 80 13.11 -4.17 -14.25
C ASN A 80 14.06 -3.65 -15.34
N ARG A 81 13.84 -4.03 -16.60
CA ARG A 81 14.63 -3.53 -17.74
C ARG A 81 14.47 -2.02 -17.92
N LEU A 82 13.24 -1.53 -17.78
CA LEU A 82 12.94 -0.10 -17.88
C LEU A 82 13.60 0.67 -16.74
N ALA A 83 13.55 0.16 -15.50
CA ALA A 83 14.20 0.77 -14.35
C ALA A 83 15.72 0.87 -14.53
N SER A 84 16.39 -0.20 -14.97
CA SER A 84 17.83 -0.17 -15.27
C SER A 84 18.17 0.79 -16.41
N TRP A 85 17.31 0.92 -17.41
CA TRP A 85 17.51 1.88 -18.49
C TRP A 85 17.36 3.34 -17.99
N ILE A 86 16.37 3.62 -17.15
CA ILE A 86 16.18 4.93 -16.51
C ILE A 86 17.41 5.30 -15.69
N GLU A 87 17.90 4.39 -14.84
CA GLU A 87 19.10 4.60 -14.02
C GLU A 87 20.31 4.96 -14.89
N GLY A 88 20.49 4.27 -16.02
CA GLY A 88 21.56 4.58 -16.98
C GLY A 88 21.42 5.94 -17.68
N ILE A 89 20.20 6.47 -17.82
CA ILE A 89 19.92 7.80 -18.38
C ILE A 89 20.11 8.89 -17.33
N GLU A 90 19.66 8.66 -16.10
CA GLU A 90 19.85 9.57 -14.96
C GLU A 90 21.34 9.76 -14.65
N GLN A 91 22.15 8.70 -14.73
CA GLN A 91 23.62 8.79 -14.62
C GLN A 91 24.25 9.67 -15.70
N ARG A 92 23.61 9.79 -16.87
CA ARG A 92 24.04 10.66 -17.97
C ARG A 92 23.47 12.07 -17.85
N ASN A 93 22.74 12.36 -16.77
CA ASN A 93 22.10 13.63 -16.47
C ASN A 93 21.11 14.10 -17.56
N ILE A 94 20.49 13.14 -18.26
CA ILE A 94 19.51 13.40 -19.31
C ILE A 94 18.11 13.41 -18.68
N CYS A 95 17.36 14.50 -18.86
CA CYS A 95 15.99 14.58 -18.37
C CYS A 95 15.04 13.72 -19.23
N LEU A 96 14.41 12.72 -18.62
CA LEU A 96 13.37 11.92 -19.27
C LEU A 96 12.08 12.73 -19.42
N SER A 97 11.86 13.27 -20.62
CA SER A 97 10.57 13.86 -20.99
C SER A 97 9.61 12.77 -21.51
N ARG A 98 8.31 13.03 -21.43
CA ARG A 98 7.28 12.12 -21.97
C ARG A 98 7.44 11.90 -23.48
N GLN A 99 8.01 12.85 -24.21
CA GLN A 99 8.32 12.71 -25.65
C GLN A 99 9.46 11.71 -25.92
N LEU A 100 10.40 11.57 -24.99
CA LEU A 100 11.50 10.59 -25.08
C LEU A 100 11.02 9.15 -24.83
N MET A 101 9.87 8.98 -24.18
CA MET A 101 9.24 7.68 -23.88
C MET A 101 8.09 7.35 -24.84
N GLN A 102 8.23 7.66 -26.14
CA GLN A 102 7.29 7.15 -27.14
C GLN A 102 7.54 5.65 -27.35
N VAL A 103 6.60 4.86 -26.83
CA VAL A 103 6.43 3.41 -27.06
C VAL A 103 5.45 3.21 -28.20
#